data_AF-A0AA92SGR1-F1
#
_entry.id   AF-A0AA92SGR1-F1
#
_cell.length_a   1.000
_cell.length_b   1.000
_cell.length_c   1.000
_cell.angle_alpha   90.00
_cell.angle_beta   90.00
_cell.angle_gamma   90.00
#
_symmetry.space_group_name_H-M   'P 1'
#
loop_
_entity.id
_entity.type
_entity.pdbx_description
1 polymer ?
#
loop_
_entity_poly.entity_id
_entity_poly.type
_entity_poly.pdbx_seq_one_letter_code
_entity_poly.pdbx_strand_id
1 'polypeptide(L)'
;MAAQTAGKSHSALGAFYRRLRSRLGSPKAITATAHKIARIFYKLWTTGGDYTDPGMDYYEQRYRERMVNNLHKKAQAFGFELIPQSSENLVS
;
A
#
# COMPACT_ATOMS: atom_id res chain seq x y z
N MET A 1 -20.39 8.96 -7.31
CA MET A 1 -19.71 7.69 -6.95
C MET A 1 -18.24 7.72 -7.42
N ALA A 2 -17.32 8.36 -6.70
CA ALA A 2 -15.92 8.51 -7.15
C ALA A 2 -14.97 7.41 -6.65
N ALA A 3 -15.20 6.86 -5.45
CA ALA A 3 -14.35 5.80 -4.90
C ALA A 3 -14.50 4.45 -5.64
N GLN A 4 -15.70 4.15 -6.16
CA GLN A 4 -15.97 2.91 -6.89
C GLN A 4 -15.36 2.92 -8.30
N THR A 5 -15.33 4.08 -8.98
CA THR A 5 -14.69 4.25 -10.28
C THR A 5 -13.16 4.23 -10.15
N ALA A 6 -12.60 4.88 -9.12
CA ALA A 6 -11.18 4.79 -8.80
C ALA A 6 -10.72 3.34 -8.53
N GLY A 7 -11.59 2.49 -7.95
CA GLY A 7 -11.32 1.06 -7.77
C GLY A 7 -11.17 0.27 -9.08
N LYS A 8 -11.73 0.74 -10.20
CA LYS A 8 -11.60 0.14 -11.53
C LYS A 8 -10.39 0.67 -12.32
N SER A 9 -9.80 1.78 -11.89
CA SER A 9 -8.63 2.37 -12.55
C SER A 9 -7.33 1.65 -12.17
N HIS A 10 -6.38 1.60 -13.11
CA HIS A 10 -5.02 1.09 -12.91
C HIS A 10 -4.13 2.14 -12.20
N SER A 11 -4.65 2.77 -11.15
CA SER A 11 -3.94 3.78 -10.36
C SER A 11 -3.49 3.23 -9.01
N ALA A 12 -2.48 3.86 -8.40
CA ALA A 12 -2.02 3.52 -7.05
C ALA A 12 -3.14 3.61 -5.99
N LEU A 13 -4.10 4.51 -6.19
CA LEU A 13 -5.27 4.67 -5.32
C LEU A 13 -6.33 3.58 -5.54
N GLY A 14 -6.53 3.14 -6.78
CA GLY A 14 -7.43 2.03 -7.11
C GLY A 14 -6.96 0.71 -6.48
N ALA A 15 -5.66 0.41 -6.59
CA ALA A 15 -5.06 -0.75 -5.94
C ALA A 15 -5.21 -0.71 -4.41
N PHE A 16 -4.98 0.47 -3.81
CA PHE A 16 -5.21 0.69 -2.38
C PHE A 16 -6.65 0.40 -1.96
N TYR A 17 -7.64 0.94 -2.69
CA TYR A 17 -9.05 0.74 -2.39
C TYR A 17 -9.45 -0.74 -2.49
N ARG A 18 -9.10 -1.44 -3.59
CA ARG A 18 -9.43 -2.86 -3.80
C ARG A 18 -8.90 -3.73 -2.64
N ARG A 19 -7.67 -3.46 -2.22
CA ARG A 19 -6.99 -4.19 -1.16
C ARG A 19 -7.55 -3.92 0.23
N LEU A 20 -7.98 -2.70 0.52
CA LEU A 20 -8.68 -2.41 1.77
C LEU A 20 -10.09 -2.99 1.77
N ARG A 21 -10.78 -2.96 0.62
CA ARG A 21 -12.12 -3.54 0.47
C ARG A 21 -12.10 -5.03 0.73
N SER A 22 -11.11 -5.78 0.22
CA SER A 22 -10.99 -7.22 0.46
C SER A 22 -10.66 -7.56 1.92
N ARG A 23 -9.93 -6.69 2.64
CA ARG A 23 -9.52 -6.95 4.03
C ARG A 23 -10.52 -6.47 5.08
N LEU A 24 -11.17 -5.32 4.87
CA LEU A 24 -11.92 -4.59 5.91
C LEU A 24 -13.39 -4.32 5.52
N GLY A 25 -13.78 -4.61 4.29
CA GLY A 25 -15.10 -4.29 3.76
C GLY A 25 -15.20 -2.87 3.15
N SER A 26 -16.28 -2.63 2.41
CA SER A 26 -16.47 -1.42 1.60
C SER A 26 -16.45 -0.10 2.40
N PRO A 27 -17.19 0.04 3.53
CA PRO A 27 -17.27 1.31 4.25
C PRO A 27 -15.90 1.78 4.77
N LYS A 28 -15.14 0.87 5.39
CA LYS A 28 -13.80 1.16 5.93
C LYS A 28 -12.80 1.49 4.81
N ALA A 29 -12.92 0.82 3.67
CA ALA A 29 -12.07 1.09 2.52
C ALA A 29 -12.31 2.49 1.93
N ILE A 30 -13.56 2.95 1.87
CA ILE A 30 -13.91 4.29 1.38
C ILE A 30 -13.28 5.37 2.27
N THR A 31 -13.50 5.30 3.58
CA THR A 31 -12.98 6.30 4.53
C THR A 31 -11.45 6.38 4.50
N ALA A 32 -10.77 5.23 4.51
CA ALA A 32 -9.32 5.19 4.43
C ALA A 32 -8.77 5.74 3.10
N THR A 33 -9.47 5.49 1.99
CA THR A 33 -9.10 6.03 0.67
C THR A 33 -9.29 7.54 0.63
N ALA A 34 -10.39 8.07 1.17
CA ALA A 34 -10.62 9.50 1.30
C ALA A 34 -9.54 10.18 2.15
N HIS A 35 -9.17 9.59 3.29
CA HIS A 35 -8.10 10.10 4.13
C HIS A 35 -6.74 10.14 3.40
N LYS A 36 -6.44 9.10 2.61
CA LYS A 36 -5.22 9.06 1.79
C LYS A 36 -5.21 10.15 0.72
N ILE A 37 -6.34 10.40 0.06
CA ILE A 37 -6.51 11.49 -0.91
C ILE A 37 -6.30 12.85 -0.24
N ALA A 38 -6.93 13.10 0.91
CA ALA A 38 -6.78 14.35 1.65
C ALA A 38 -5.31 14.62 2.04
N ARG A 39 -4.58 13.59 2.45
CA ARG A 39 -3.14 13.67 2.75
C ARG A 39 -2.30 14.02 1.53
N ILE A 40 -2.62 13.43 0.37
CA ILE A 40 -1.95 13.75 -0.89
C ILE A 40 -2.23 15.21 -1.26
N PHE A 41 -3.50 15.61 -1.25
CA PHE A 41 -3.92 16.98 -1.55
C PHE A 41 -3.23 18.01 -0.65
N TYR A 42 -3.23 17.78 0.66
CA TYR A 42 -2.53 18.65 1.61
C TYR A 42 -1.03 18.76 1.28
N LYS A 43 -0.37 17.62 1.01
CA LYS A 43 1.06 17.63 0.67
C LYS A 43 1.34 18.40 -0.64
N LEU A 44 0.50 18.23 -1.66
CA LEU A 44 0.64 18.96 -2.92
C LEU A 44 0.46 20.46 -2.70
N TRP A 45 -0.57 20.84 -1.93
CA TRP A 45 -0.83 22.24 -1.62
C TRP A 45 0.31 22.89 -0.83
N THR A 46 0.87 22.19 0.16
CA THR A 46 1.97 22.71 0.98
C THR A 46 3.32 22.72 0.26
N THR A 47 3.57 21.78 -0.64
CA THR A 47 4.89 21.61 -1.30
C THR A 47 4.94 22.23 -2.71
N GLY A 48 3.79 22.62 -3.27
CA GLY A 48 3.68 23.21 -4.61
C GLY A 48 4.06 22.28 -5.77
N GLY A 49 4.20 20.97 -5.51
CA GLY A 49 4.58 19.98 -6.53
C GLY A 49 3.37 19.35 -7.20
N ASP A 50 3.54 18.91 -8.45
CA ASP A 50 2.52 18.17 -9.19
C ASP A 50 2.43 16.71 -8.71
N TYR A 51 1.21 16.16 -8.72
CA TYR A 51 0.99 14.75 -8.44
C TYR A 51 1.11 13.93 -9.72
N THR A 52 2.24 13.28 -9.90
CA THR A 52 2.37 12.19 -10.86
C THR A 52 1.94 10.90 -10.18
N ASP A 53 0.95 10.20 -10.73
CA ASP A 53 0.60 8.86 -10.25
C ASP A 53 1.77 7.91 -10.54
N PRO A 54 2.47 7.39 -9.52
CA PRO A 54 3.62 6.52 -9.74
C PRO A 54 3.21 5.12 -10.23
N GLY A 55 1.90 4.85 -10.37
CA GLY A 55 1.37 3.60 -10.88
C GLY A 55 1.12 2.55 -9.79
N MET A 56 0.50 1.45 -10.20
CA MET A 56 0.13 0.33 -9.33
C MET A 56 1.37 -0.34 -8.72
N ASP A 57 2.37 -0.63 -9.54
CA ASP A 57 3.55 -1.41 -9.16
C ASP A 57 4.38 -0.71 -8.08
N TYR A 58 4.53 0.62 -8.20
CA TYR A 58 5.20 1.42 -7.18
C TYR A 58 4.50 1.33 -5.82
N TYR A 59 3.17 1.36 -5.81
CA TYR A 59 2.40 1.23 -4.57
C TYR A 59 2.56 -0.17 -3.96
N GLU A 60 2.52 -1.22 -4.78
CA GLU A 60 2.66 -2.59 -4.33
C GLU A 60 4.06 -2.88 -3.77
N GLN A 61 5.12 -2.41 -4.44
CA GLN A 61 6.50 -2.56 -3.98
C GLN A 61 6.71 -1.88 -2.63
N ARG A 62 6.30 -0.61 -2.50
CA ARG A 62 6.44 0.14 -1.25
C ARG A 62 5.59 -0.45 -0.12
N TYR A 63 4.46 -1.04 -0.47
CA TYR A 63 3.66 -1.78 0.50
C TYR A 63 4.37 -3.07 0.95
N ARG A 64 4.95 -3.85 0.03
CA ARG A 64 5.73 -5.06 0.33
C ARG A 64 6.89 -4.74 1.27
N GLU A 65 7.66 -3.69 0.98
CA GLU A 65 8.74 -3.20 1.85
C GLU A 65 8.24 -2.89 3.26
N ARG A 66 7.12 -2.18 3.40
CA ARG A 66 6.52 -1.90 4.72
C ARG A 66 6.14 -3.17 5.45
N MET A 67 5.61 -4.17 4.75
CA MET A 67 5.26 -5.44 5.36
C MET A 67 6.51 -6.17 5.86
N VAL A 68 7.55 -6.28 5.03
CA VAL A 68 8.82 -6.92 5.38
C VAL A 68 9.48 -6.21 6.57
N ASN A 69 9.51 -4.89 6.56
CA ASN A 69 10.04 -4.10 7.69
C ASN A 69 9.25 -4.33 8.98
N ASN A 70 7.92 -4.44 8.89
CA ASN A 70 7.09 -4.77 10.05
C ASN A 70 7.34 -6.20 10.53
N LEU A 71 7.63 -7.15 9.63
CA LEU A 71 8.02 -8.52 10.00
C LEU A 71 9.37 -8.53 10.71
N HIS A 72 10.39 -7.83 10.20
CA HIS A 72 11.68 -7.68 10.88
C HIS A 72 11.51 -7.12 12.29
N LYS A 73 10.75 -6.03 12.43
CA LYS A 73 10.49 -5.43 13.75
C LYS A 73 9.79 -6.38 14.72
N LYS A 74 8.83 -7.17 14.22
CA LYS A 74 8.15 -8.18 15.03
C LYS A 74 9.09 -9.32 15.43
N ALA A 75 9.91 -9.81 14.50
CA ALA A 75 10.89 -10.85 14.79
C ALA A 75 11.87 -10.37 15.87
N GLN A 76 12.42 -9.16 15.73
CA GLN A 76 13.31 -8.55 16.72
C GLN A 76 12.65 -8.41 18.10
N ALA A 77 11.37 -8.05 18.17
CA ALA A 77 10.65 -7.95 19.43
C ALA A 77 10.54 -9.29 20.18
N PHE A 78 10.64 -10.41 19.47
CA PHE A 78 10.64 -11.76 20.03
C PHE A 78 12.05 -12.38 20.12
N GLY A 79 13.11 -11.62 19.81
CA GLY A 79 14.48 -12.13 19.79
C GLY A 79 14.82 -13.01 18.59
N PHE A 80 14.01 -12.98 17.54
CA PHE A 80 14.24 -13.71 16.28
C PHE A 80 14.80 -12.79 15.19
N GLU A 81 15.57 -13.38 14.28
CA GLU A 81 16.03 -12.71 13.06
C GLU A 81 15.25 -13.23 11.84
N LEU A 82 14.74 -12.32 11.02
CA LEU A 82 14.05 -12.69 9.78
C LEU A 82 15.08 -12.89 8.68
N ILE A 83 15.29 -14.14 8.26
CA ILE A 83 16.20 -14.48 7.16
C ILE A 83 15.38 -14.65 5.88
N PRO A 84 15.68 -13.90 4.79
CA PRO A 84 15.03 -14.10 3.51
C PRO A 84 15.40 -15.49 2.97
N GLN A 85 14.39 -16.30 2.69
CA GLN A 85 14.61 -17.57 2.00
C GLN A 85 14.94 -17.27 0.54
N SER A 86 16.18 -17.54 0.12
CA SER A 86 16.56 -17.49 -1.29
C SER A 86 15.81 -18.61 -2.02
N SER A 87 15.18 -18.28 -3.14
CA SER A 87 14.32 -19.18 -3.94
C SER A 87 15.04 -20.35 -4.61
N GLU A 88 16.33 -20.59 -4.32
CA GLU A 88 17.12 -21.70 -4.87
C GLU A 88 16.85 -23.06 -4.20
N ASN A 89 16.21 -23.11 -3.03
CA ASN A 89 15.92 -24.36 -2.32
C ASN A 89 14.62 -25.08 -2.74
N LEU A 90 14.03 -24.70 -3.88
CA LEU A 90 12.73 -25.24 -4.35
C LEU A 90 12.82 -26.13 -5.59
N VAL A 91 14.03 -26.46 -6.07
CA VAL A 91 14.22 -27.43 -7.17
C VAL A 91 15.21 -28.49 -6.72
N SER A 92 14.67 -29.53 -6.06
CA SER A 92 15.25 -30.87 -6.06
C SER A 92 15.00 -31.55 -7.40
#